data_AF-A0A5E7W6V6-F1
#
_entry.id   AF-A0A5E7W6V6-F1
#
_cell.length_a   1.000
_cell.length_b   1.000
_cell.length_c   1.000
_cell.angle_alpha   90.00
_cell.angle_beta   90.00
_cell.angle_gamma   90.00
#
_symmetry.space_group_name_H-M   'P 1'
#
loop_
_entity.id
_entity.type
_entity.pdbx_description
1 polymer ?
#
loop_
_entity_poly.entity_id
_entity_poly.type
_entity_poly.pdbx_seq_one_letter_code
_entity_poly.pdbx_strand_id
1 'polypeptide(L)' 'MSTIATYSHQPWNKGKLVGQKAPLRVRDIWAIRVRLQLAEKTRDLALFNLAIDSKLRACD' A
#
# COMPACT_ATOMS: atom_id res chain seq x y z
N MET A 1 -8.96 -39.07 5.44
CA MET A 1 -9.30 -37.66 5.71
C MET A 1 -8.08 -36.81 5.42
N SER A 2 -8.03 -36.14 4.27
CA SER A 2 -6.93 -35.22 3.94
C SER A 2 -7.27 -33.85 4.49
N THR A 3 -6.57 -33.42 5.53
CA THR A 3 -6.72 -32.10 6.14
C THR A 3 -6.13 -31.04 5.22
N ILE A 4 -7.00 -30.23 4.61
CA ILE A 4 -6.60 -29.05 3.84
C ILE A 4 -6.05 -28.04 4.84
N ALA A 5 -4.72 -27.91 4.90
CA ALA A 5 -4.08 -26.88 5.70
C ALA A 5 -4.42 -25.50 5.10
N THR A 6 -5.34 -24.79 5.74
CA THR A 6 -5.65 -23.41 5.38
C THR A 6 -4.47 -22.52 5.78
N TYR A 7 -3.68 -22.09 4.80
CA TYR A 7 -2.61 -21.12 5.02
C TYR A 7 -3.25 -19.77 5.35
N SER A 8 -3.51 -19.54 6.63
CA SER A 8 -4.04 -18.25 7.09
C SER A 8 -2.99 -17.18 6.80
N HIS A 9 -3.22 -16.36 5.77
CA HIS A 9 -2.44 -15.16 5.52
C HIS A 9 -2.57 -14.23 6.74
N GLN A 10 -1.59 -14.29 7.64
CA GLN A 10 -1.53 -13.38 8.77
C GLN A 10 -1.00 -12.03 8.26
N PRO A 11 -1.67 -10.92 8.58
CA PRO A 11 -1.17 -9.61 8.18
C PRO A 11 0.18 -9.33 8.87
N TRP A 12 1.07 -8.63 8.18
CA TRP A 12 2.45 -8.36 8.62
C TRP A 12 2.55 -7.64 9.98
N ASN A 13 1.46 -7.00 10.39
CA ASN A 13 1.31 -6.25 11.64
C ASN A 13 0.47 -6.96 12.71
N LYS A 14 0.11 -8.25 12.55
CA LYS A 14 -0.68 -8.96 13.56
C LYS A 14 0.02 -8.94 14.93
N GLY A 15 -0.72 -8.52 15.97
CA GLY A 15 -0.21 -8.40 17.33
C GLY A 15 0.73 -7.21 17.56
N LYS A 16 0.96 -6.35 16.56
CA LYS A 16 1.76 -5.13 16.70
C LYS A 16 0.85 -3.92 16.79
N LEU A 17 0.99 -3.13 17.85
CA LEU A 17 0.39 -1.80 17.94
C LEU A 17 1.10 -0.87 16.95
N VAL A 18 0.53 -0.72 15.75
CA VAL A 18 1.00 0.25 14.77
C VAL A 18 0.23 1.54 15.02
N GLY A 19 0.90 2.52 15.63
CA GLY A 19 0.35 3.86 15.82
C GLY A 19 0.22 4.63 14.51
N GLN A 20 -0.12 5.91 14.61
CA GLN A 20 -0.19 6.80 13.47
C GLN A 20 1.17 6.82 12.74
N LYS A 21 1.19 6.45 11.45
CA LYS A 21 2.37 6.60 10.63
C LYS A 21 2.57 8.09 10.30
N ALA A 22 3.82 8.51 10.23
CA ALA A 22 4.16 9.85 9.78
C ALA A 22 3.64 10.07 8.34
N PRO A 23 3.12 11.26 8.01
CA PRO A 23 2.74 11.59 6.64
C PRO A 23 3.95 11.56 5.71
N LEU A 24 3.69 11.27 4.43
CA LEU A 24 4.74 11.30 3.40
C LEU A 24 5.22 12.74 3.17
N ARG A 25 6.53 12.93 3.04
CA ARG A 25 7.08 14.22 2.59
C ARG A 25 6.94 14.34 1.07
N VAL A 26 6.91 15.55 0.53
CA VAL A 26 6.81 15.81 -0.91
C VAL A 26 7.86 15.06 -1.73
N ARG A 27 9.11 15.00 -1.22
CA ARG A 27 10.20 14.23 -1.84
C ARG A 27 9.90 12.74 -1.91
N ASP A 28 9.27 12.19 -0.88
CA ASP A 28 8.94 10.76 -0.81
C ASP A 28 7.82 10.42 -1.80
N ILE A 29 6.83 11.32 -1.96
CA ILE A 29 5.77 11.21 -2.98
C ILE A 29 6.38 11.18 -4.38
N TRP A 30 7.28 12.12 -4.68
CA TRP A 30 7.96 12.17 -5.98
C TRP A 30 8.76 10.88 -6.26
N ALA A 31 9.52 10.41 -5.28
CA ALA A 31 10.29 9.17 -5.40
C ALA A 31 9.40 7.95 -5.67
N ILE A 32 8.22 7.88 -5.05
CA ILE A 32 7.25 6.79 -5.31
C ILE A 32 6.71 6.88 -6.74
N ARG A 33 6.29 8.07 -7.20
CA ARG A 33 5.77 8.25 -8.56
C ARG A 33 6.79 7.81 -9.61
N VAL A 34 8.04 8.27 -9.49
CA VAL A 34 9.12 7.90 -10.42
C VAL A 34 9.36 6.40 -10.43
N ARG A 35 9.40 5.73 -9.27
CA ARG A 35 9.57 4.28 -9.21
C ARG A 35 8.42 3.52 -9.89
N LEU A 36 7.18 3.99 -9.72
CA LEU A 36 6.02 3.38 -10.39
C LEU A 36 6.03 3.61 -11.90
N GLN A 37 6.47 4.78 -12.35
CA GLN A 37 6.64 5.08 -13.77
C GLN A 37 7.73 4.22 -14.42
N LEU A 38 8.91 4.12 -13.79
CA LEU A 38 10.02 3.29 -14.28
C LEU A 38 9.67 1.79 -14.31
N ALA A 39 8.81 1.35 -13.40
CA ALA A 39 8.31 -0.03 -13.37
C ALA A 39 7.09 -0.26 -14.28
N GLU A 40 6.67 0.75 -15.06
CA GLU A 40 5.50 0.71 -15.95
C GLU A 40 4.21 0.25 -15.26
N LYS A 41 4.08 0.52 -13.95
CA LYS A 41 2.92 0.15 -13.15
C LYS A 41 1.82 1.20 -13.24
N THR A 42 1.23 1.34 -14.42
CA THR A 42 0.25 2.40 -14.73
C THR A 42 -0.95 2.40 -13.78
N ARG A 43 -1.49 1.22 -13.42
CA ARG A 43 -2.61 1.09 -12.48
C ARG A 43 -2.22 1.56 -11.07
N ASP A 44 -1.09 1.11 -10.55
CA ASP A 44 -0.64 1.47 -9.21
C ASP A 44 -0.29 2.96 -9.13
N LEU A 45 0.27 3.53 -10.21
CA LEU A 45 0.53 4.97 -10.33
C LEU A 45 -0.77 5.78 -10.30
N ALA A 46 -1.79 5.35 -11.04
CA ALA A 46 -3.09 6.01 -11.06
C ALA A 46 -3.77 5.97 -9.68
N LEU A 47 -3.78 4.80 -9.03
CA LEU A 47 -4.33 4.64 -7.67
C LEU A 47 -3.58 5.49 -6.65
N PHE A 48 -2.24 5.55 -6.75
CA PHE A 48 -1.44 6.38 -5.85
C PHE A 48 -1.76 7.86 -6.02
N ASN A 49 -1.82 8.36 -7.26
CA ASN A 49 -2.17 9.77 -7.52
C ASN A 49 -3.59 10.07 -7.04
N LEU A 50 -4.56 9.21 -7.35
CA LEU A 50 -5.95 9.35 -6.91
C LEU A 50 -6.05 9.44 -5.38
N ALA A 51 -5.38 8.55 -4.65
CA ALA A 51 -5.40 8.55 -3.19
C ALA A 51 -4.82 9.84 -2.59
N ILE A 52 -3.78 10.42 -3.20
CA ILE A 52 -3.21 11.69 -2.76
C ILE A 52 -4.18 12.86 -2.99
N ASP A 53 -4.82 12.91 -4.15
CA ASP A 53 -5.71 14.02 -4.53
C ASP A 53 -7.04 14.00 -3.76
N SER A 54 -7.56 12.79 -3.48
CA SER A 54 -8.88 12.58 -2.87
C SER A 54 -8.83 12.30 -1.37
N LYS A 55 -7.66 11.99 -0.79
CA LYS A 55 -7.48 11.54 0.60
C LYS A 55 -8.33 10.30 0.96
N LEU A 56 -8.60 9.43 0.00
CA LEU A 56 -9.34 8.19 0.20
C LEU A 56 -8.57 7.16 1.03
N ARG A 57 -9.30 6.24 1.65
CA ARG A 57 -8.68 5.06 2.27
C ARG A 57 -8.26 4.09 1.18
N ALA A 58 -7.28 3.24 1.47
CA ALA A 58 -6.78 2.26 0.51
C ALA A 58 -7.83 1.21 0.06
N CYS A 59 -8.92 1.08 0.80
CA CYS A 59 -10.03 0.16 0.49
C CYS A 59 -11.27 0.86 -0.05
N ASP A 60 -11.28 2.20 -0.11
CA ASP A 60 -12.34 2.97 -0.79
C ASP A 60 -12.05 2.98 -2.31
#